data_AF-A0A3N2ARX5-F1
#
_entry.id   AF-A0A3N2ARX5-F1
#
_cell.length_a   1.000
_cell.length_b   1.000
_cell.length_c   1.000
_cell.angle_alpha   90.00
_cell.angle_beta   90.00
_cell.angle_gamma   90.00
#
_symmetry.space_group_name_H-M   'P 1'
#
loop_
_entity.id
_entity.type
_entity.pdbx_description
1 polymer ?
#
loop_
_entity_poly.entity_id
_entity_poly.type
_entity_poly.pdbx_seq_one_letter_code
_entity_poly.pdbx_strand_id
1 'polypeptide(L)'
;MFPEALSAETLAALERADAYRERWRELLQGATDDELEVRRNRNFRRHAIETGIIERLYDIDWGTTEALVAEGITLDVAEREGAVSPETLDTINAQLDGLQLLVSFVNEKREFSTSFVKELHIAITRTQRFIDARDSFGHAVAVHLEHGVWKRTDNHVMLRDGSKQLYTPAIFIQDEMDRLVELYLDYQNSEIHPIALAAWLHHSFISIHPFADGNGRVARALTLLALMHGQFVPIVVRRDSREEYIDALDLANRGDLEPLIRFFARLEEQAALAELEIRPTTVATSAVEVAQEYARSLKARLEFSNTERREGAEALATDLNSKTNELLVETAAELQAVFAEIDPRADVWTDSQQPPSEKSKWWRAEIIRAAREVDFYSNMSDGVWWSKLTARVLERELHYVAVVQRVGHGETGILALTFFAESKVARRDKAGASSQTPQPFERLIRLRPSDSVTFLHTDEVEEAWGKALDAINKTLTASVASFLDASG
;
A
#
# COMPACT_ATOMS: atom_id res chain seq x y z
N MET A 1 -28.94 0.79 7.08
CA MET A 1 -30.03 1.49 6.34
C MET A 1 -29.36 2.29 5.24
N PHE A 2 -29.92 2.31 4.04
CA PHE A 2 -29.33 3.09 2.95
C PHE A 2 -29.43 4.59 3.26
N PRO A 3 -28.42 5.43 2.95
CA PRO A 3 -28.51 6.87 3.19
C PRO A 3 -29.70 7.48 2.42
N GLU A 4 -30.45 8.39 3.05
CA GLU A 4 -31.63 9.03 2.45
C GLU A 4 -31.27 9.93 1.25
N ALA A 5 -30.08 10.51 1.24
CA ALA A 5 -29.53 11.26 0.11
C ALA A 5 -28.01 11.12 0.06
N LEU A 6 -27.45 10.98 -1.14
CA LEU A 6 -26.00 10.97 -1.38
C LEU A 6 -25.49 12.39 -1.62
N SER A 7 -24.27 12.69 -1.18
CA SER A 7 -23.61 13.96 -1.48
C SER A 7 -23.37 14.16 -2.98
N ALA A 8 -23.22 15.42 -3.39
CA ALA A 8 -22.90 15.77 -4.78
C ALA A 8 -21.59 15.15 -5.27
N GLU A 9 -20.60 15.00 -4.38
CA GLU A 9 -19.32 14.35 -4.70
C GLU A 9 -19.52 12.87 -5.03
N THR A 10 -20.32 12.16 -4.23
CA THR A 10 -20.64 10.76 -4.47
C THR A 10 -21.45 10.57 -5.73
N LEU A 11 -22.46 11.41 -5.97
CA LEU A 11 -23.22 11.38 -7.22
C LEU A 11 -22.32 11.59 -8.45
N ALA A 12 -21.41 12.56 -8.41
CA ALA A 12 -20.47 12.79 -9.50
C ALA A 12 -19.51 11.60 -9.73
N ALA A 13 -19.12 10.88 -8.68
CA ALA A 13 -18.31 9.65 -8.81
C ALA A 13 -19.11 8.51 -9.47
N LEU A 14 -20.38 8.35 -9.11
CA LEU A 14 -21.27 7.36 -9.71
C LEU A 14 -21.55 7.68 -11.19
N GLU A 15 -21.81 8.95 -11.53
CA GLU A 15 -22.01 9.40 -12.91
C GLU A 15 -20.79 9.12 -13.81
N ARG A 16 -19.57 9.29 -13.28
CA ARG A 16 -18.35 8.91 -14.01
C ARG A 16 -18.27 7.41 -14.25
N ALA A 17 -18.54 6.60 -13.23
CA ALA A 17 -18.55 5.14 -13.37
C ALA A 17 -19.60 4.67 -14.38
N ASP A 18 -20.80 5.27 -14.39
CA ASP A 18 -21.84 4.99 -15.40
C ASP A 18 -21.35 5.29 -16.83
N ALA A 19 -20.67 6.43 -17.03
CA ALA A 19 -20.12 6.79 -18.34
C ALA A 19 -19.06 5.77 -18.82
N TYR A 20 -18.19 5.29 -17.94
CA TYR A 20 -17.22 4.24 -18.28
C TYR A 20 -17.88 2.88 -18.52
N ARG A 21 -18.88 2.53 -17.73
CA ARG A 21 -19.69 1.33 -17.93
C ARG A 21 -20.34 1.31 -19.31
N GLU A 22 -20.92 2.41 -19.75
CA GLU A 22 -21.54 2.52 -21.08
C GLU A 22 -20.52 2.26 -22.19
N ARG A 23 -19.35 2.91 -22.12
CA ARG A 23 -18.27 2.68 -23.09
C ARG A 23 -17.76 1.25 -23.07
N TRP A 24 -17.62 0.66 -21.89
CA TRP A 24 -17.24 -0.74 -21.75
C TRP A 24 -18.28 -1.65 -22.39
N ARG A 25 -19.58 -1.41 -22.16
CA ARG A 25 -20.66 -2.19 -22.79
C ARG A 25 -20.66 -2.08 -24.31
N GLU A 26 -20.38 -0.90 -24.86
CA GLU A 26 -20.22 -0.73 -26.32
C GLU A 26 -19.06 -1.58 -26.85
N LEU A 27 -17.93 -1.63 -26.15
CA LEU A 27 -16.82 -2.51 -26.50
C LEU A 27 -17.24 -3.99 -26.51
N LEU A 28 -18.03 -4.43 -25.53
CA LEU A 28 -18.47 -5.83 -25.44
C LEU A 28 -19.44 -6.24 -26.57
N GLN A 29 -20.21 -5.31 -27.16
CA GLN A 29 -21.15 -5.63 -28.24
C GLN A 29 -20.45 -6.15 -29.51
N GLY A 30 -19.16 -5.84 -29.69
CA GLY A 30 -18.34 -6.32 -30.80
C GLY A 30 -17.40 -7.48 -30.46
N ALA A 31 -17.38 -7.94 -29.21
CA ALA A 31 -16.47 -8.99 -28.75
C ALA A 31 -17.05 -10.39 -28.98
N THR A 32 -16.18 -11.36 -29.27
CA THR A 32 -16.56 -12.78 -29.33
C THR A 32 -16.73 -13.36 -27.91
N ASP A 33 -17.46 -14.48 -27.79
CA ASP A 33 -17.62 -15.18 -26.51
C ASP A 33 -16.28 -15.53 -25.86
N ASP A 34 -15.28 -15.94 -26.67
CA ASP A 34 -13.92 -16.23 -26.22
C ASP A 34 -13.21 -14.98 -25.67
N GLU A 35 -13.35 -13.82 -26.33
CA GLU A 35 -12.77 -12.55 -25.87
C GLU A 35 -13.40 -12.09 -24.56
N LEU A 36 -14.72 -12.25 -24.42
CA LEU A 36 -15.47 -11.95 -23.20
C LEU A 36 -15.02 -12.85 -22.04
N GLU A 37 -14.82 -14.13 -22.30
CA GLU A 37 -14.34 -15.08 -21.32
C GLU A 37 -12.91 -14.77 -20.87
N VAL A 38 -11.99 -14.46 -21.79
CA VAL A 38 -10.61 -14.10 -21.47
C VAL A 38 -10.55 -12.85 -20.58
N ARG A 39 -11.30 -11.79 -20.93
CA ARG A 39 -11.37 -10.55 -20.14
C ARG A 39 -11.91 -10.80 -18.74
N ARG A 40 -13.00 -11.55 -18.62
CA ARG A 40 -13.60 -11.91 -17.32
C ARG A 40 -12.63 -12.73 -16.47
N ASN A 41 -12.02 -13.76 -17.06
CA ASN A 41 -11.09 -14.63 -16.36
C ASN A 41 -9.88 -13.85 -15.83
N ARG A 42 -9.37 -12.86 -16.56
CA ARG A 42 -8.27 -12.01 -16.11
C ARG A 42 -8.62 -11.24 -14.82
N ASN A 43 -9.77 -10.57 -14.78
CA ASN A 43 -10.19 -9.82 -13.60
C ASN A 43 -10.45 -10.74 -12.40
N PHE A 44 -11.06 -11.91 -12.63
CA PHE A 44 -11.29 -12.88 -11.57
C PHE A 44 -10.01 -13.51 -11.03
N ARG A 45 -9.03 -13.82 -11.88
CA ARG A 45 -7.73 -14.32 -11.42
C ARG A 45 -7.06 -13.30 -10.52
N ARG A 46 -7.08 -12.01 -10.89
CA ARG A 46 -6.53 -10.94 -10.06
C ARG A 46 -7.25 -10.83 -8.74
N HIS A 47 -8.58 -10.81 -8.76
CA HIS A 47 -9.40 -10.77 -7.54
C HIS A 47 -9.10 -11.96 -6.63
N ALA A 48 -9.03 -13.17 -7.20
CA ALA A 48 -8.72 -14.39 -6.49
C ALA A 48 -7.32 -14.37 -5.87
N ILE A 49 -6.34 -13.68 -6.44
CA ILE A 49 -5.01 -13.54 -5.83
C ILE A 49 -5.04 -12.48 -4.72
N GLU A 50 -5.45 -11.25 -5.05
CA GLU A 50 -5.39 -10.09 -4.14
C GLU A 50 -6.26 -10.27 -2.89
N THR A 51 -7.42 -10.94 -3.01
CA THR A 51 -8.30 -11.18 -1.87
C THR A 51 -7.64 -12.02 -0.78
N GLY A 52 -6.80 -13.00 -1.12
CA GLY A 52 -6.07 -13.80 -0.13
C GLY A 52 -4.87 -13.06 0.46
N ILE A 53 -4.24 -12.16 -0.30
CA ILE A 53 -3.15 -11.29 0.17
C ILE A 53 -3.68 -10.28 1.20
N ILE A 54 -4.85 -9.69 0.95
CA ILE A 54 -5.52 -8.77 1.89
C ILE A 54 -5.81 -9.45 3.23
N GLU A 55 -6.24 -10.71 3.19
CA GLU A 55 -6.48 -11.56 4.38
C GLU A 55 -5.21 -12.22 4.93
N ARG A 56 -4.03 -11.95 4.34
CA ARG A 56 -2.74 -12.49 4.76
C ARG A 56 -2.67 -14.03 4.76
N LEU A 57 -3.36 -14.69 3.84
CA LEU A 57 -3.30 -16.14 3.67
C LEU A 57 -1.97 -16.60 3.08
N TYR A 58 -1.37 -15.74 2.26
CA TYR A 58 -0.11 -15.94 1.56
C TYR A 58 0.45 -14.59 1.14
N ASP A 59 1.73 -14.56 0.78
CA ASP A 59 2.38 -13.41 0.17
C ASP A 59 2.99 -13.84 -1.16
N ILE A 60 2.67 -13.10 -2.22
CA ILE A 60 3.11 -13.35 -3.60
C ILE A 60 3.54 -12.02 -4.17
N ASP A 61 4.74 -11.92 -4.72
CA ASP A 61 5.23 -10.67 -5.28
C ASP A 61 4.40 -10.22 -6.50
N TRP A 62 4.60 -8.98 -6.90
CA TRP A 62 3.83 -8.36 -7.97
C TRP A 62 4.09 -9.02 -9.34
N GLY A 63 5.33 -9.42 -9.63
CA GLY A 63 5.69 -10.08 -10.89
C GLY A 63 5.00 -11.43 -11.04
N THR A 64 5.06 -12.24 -9.99
CA THR A 64 4.36 -13.54 -9.95
C THR A 64 2.85 -13.38 -10.02
N THR A 65 2.29 -12.37 -9.34
CA THR A 65 0.84 -12.05 -9.39
C THR A 65 0.42 -11.78 -10.83
N GLU A 66 1.17 -10.94 -11.55
CA GLU A 66 0.85 -10.65 -12.94
C GLU A 66 0.97 -11.85 -13.87
N ALA A 67 2.00 -12.68 -13.69
CA ALA A 67 2.19 -13.89 -14.49
C ALA A 67 0.97 -14.83 -14.34
N LEU A 68 0.52 -15.06 -13.10
CA LEU A 68 -0.66 -15.89 -12.82
C LEU A 68 -1.95 -15.29 -13.38
N VAL A 69 -2.10 -13.96 -13.36
CA VAL A 69 -3.25 -13.27 -13.98
C VAL A 69 -3.23 -13.44 -15.51
N ALA A 70 -2.07 -13.25 -16.12
CA ALA A 70 -1.85 -13.25 -17.56
C ALA A 70 -2.00 -14.65 -18.18
N GLU A 71 -1.24 -15.60 -17.67
CA GLU A 71 -1.04 -16.92 -18.27
C GLU A 71 -1.98 -17.96 -17.66
N GLY A 72 -2.43 -17.73 -16.42
CA GLY A 72 -3.34 -18.61 -15.69
C GLY A 72 -2.76 -19.09 -14.36
N ILE A 73 -3.66 -19.60 -13.53
CA ILE A 73 -3.34 -20.06 -12.17
C ILE A 73 -2.96 -21.54 -12.23
N THR A 74 -1.78 -21.82 -12.78
CA THR A 74 -1.28 -23.20 -13.00
C THR A 74 0.05 -23.44 -12.29
N LEU A 75 0.34 -24.71 -12.02
CA LEU A 75 1.60 -25.13 -11.39
C LEU A 75 2.81 -24.75 -12.24
N ASP A 76 2.72 -24.89 -13.56
CA ASP A 76 3.80 -24.55 -14.49
C ASP A 76 4.20 -23.05 -14.41
N VAL A 77 3.21 -22.15 -14.29
CA VAL A 77 3.46 -20.71 -14.13
C VAL A 77 4.05 -20.43 -12.75
N ALA A 78 3.49 -21.05 -11.71
CA ALA A 78 3.98 -20.92 -10.33
C ALA A 78 5.43 -21.40 -10.15
N GLU A 79 5.79 -22.54 -10.74
CA GLU A 79 7.14 -23.12 -10.68
C GLU A 79 8.17 -22.27 -11.44
N ARG A 80 7.77 -21.65 -12.56
CA ARG A 80 8.65 -20.79 -13.36
C ARG A 80 9.04 -19.49 -12.63
N GLU A 81 8.09 -18.89 -11.92
CA GLU A 81 8.33 -17.66 -11.15
C GLU A 81 8.95 -17.94 -9.76
N GLY A 82 8.93 -19.21 -9.30
CA GLY A 82 9.76 -19.71 -8.20
C GLY A 82 9.29 -19.38 -6.78
N ALA A 83 8.04 -18.92 -6.59
CA ALA A 83 7.60 -18.31 -5.32
C ALA A 83 6.24 -18.79 -4.76
N VAL A 84 5.52 -19.71 -5.40
CA VAL A 84 4.16 -20.10 -4.96
C VAL A 84 4.08 -21.58 -4.64
N SER A 85 3.67 -21.92 -3.41
CA SER A 85 3.49 -23.32 -3.01
C SER A 85 2.24 -23.93 -3.64
N PRO A 86 2.19 -25.26 -3.84
CA PRO A 86 0.97 -25.93 -4.33
C PRO A 86 -0.26 -25.63 -3.48
N GLU A 87 -0.12 -25.55 -2.15
CA GLU A 87 -1.23 -25.24 -1.23
C GLU A 87 -1.73 -23.80 -1.40
N THR A 88 -0.81 -22.88 -1.70
CA THR A 88 -1.15 -21.48 -2.01
C THR A 88 -1.93 -21.43 -3.32
N LEU A 89 -1.47 -22.15 -4.34
CA LEU A 89 -2.14 -22.25 -5.63
C LEU A 89 -3.54 -22.86 -5.50
N ASP A 90 -3.69 -23.92 -4.71
CA ASP A 90 -4.99 -24.54 -4.41
C ASP A 90 -5.94 -23.55 -3.74
N THR A 91 -5.44 -22.72 -2.83
CA THR A 91 -6.22 -21.68 -2.15
C THR A 91 -6.65 -20.59 -3.13
N ILE A 92 -5.77 -20.14 -4.02
CA ILE A 92 -6.13 -19.18 -5.07
C ILE A 92 -7.19 -19.79 -5.99
N ASN A 93 -7.05 -21.06 -6.39
CA ASN A 93 -8.02 -21.75 -7.24
C ASN A 93 -9.38 -21.92 -6.55
N ALA A 94 -9.42 -22.22 -5.24
CA ALA A 94 -10.66 -22.23 -4.47
C ALA A 94 -11.38 -20.87 -4.49
N GLN A 95 -10.61 -19.78 -4.34
CA GLN A 95 -11.15 -18.42 -4.42
C GLN A 95 -11.68 -18.12 -5.82
N LEU A 96 -10.95 -18.52 -6.88
CA LEU A 96 -11.38 -18.37 -8.27
C LEU A 96 -12.67 -19.14 -8.57
N ASP A 97 -12.78 -20.39 -8.12
CA ASP A 97 -13.99 -21.20 -8.27
C ASP A 97 -15.19 -20.56 -7.59
N GLY A 98 -14.98 -19.93 -6.43
CA GLY A 98 -16.00 -19.12 -5.76
C GLY A 98 -16.48 -17.93 -6.61
N LEU A 99 -15.58 -17.28 -7.35
CA LEU A 99 -15.96 -16.19 -8.27
C LEU A 99 -16.69 -16.72 -9.52
N GLN A 100 -16.30 -17.90 -10.02
CA GLN A 100 -16.99 -18.56 -11.14
C GLN A 100 -18.42 -18.98 -10.75
N LEU A 101 -18.63 -19.38 -9.49
CA LEU A 101 -19.97 -19.66 -8.98
C LEU A 101 -20.91 -18.45 -9.09
N LEU A 102 -20.39 -17.22 -8.93
CA LEU A 102 -21.19 -16.00 -9.12
C LEU A 102 -21.70 -15.87 -10.55
N VAL A 103 -20.88 -16.24 -11.54
CA VAL A 103 -21.26 -16.19 -12.97
C VAL A 103 -22.37 -17.18 -13.26
N SER A 104 -22.23 -18.43 -12.79
CA SER A 104 -23.29 -19.43 -12.92
C SER A 104 -24.57 -18.95 -12.24
N PHE A 105 -24.47 -18.37 -11.05
CA PHE A 105 -25.60 -17.80 -10.32
C PHE A 105 -26.36 -16.73 -11.12
N VAL A 106 -25.64 -15.77 -11.70
CA VAL A 106 -26.24 -14.69 -12.52
C VAL A 106 -26.84 -15.25 -13.81
N ASN A 107 -26.13 -16.15 -14.50
CA ASN A 107 -26.58 -16.75 -15.76
C ASN A 107 -27.84 -17.62 -15.57
N GLU A 108 -27.92 -18.36 -14.47
CA GLU A 108 -29.06 -19.20 -14.11
C GLU A 108 -30.23 -18.39 -13.52
N LYS A 109 -30.06 -17.07 -13.33
CA LYS A 109 -31.04 -16.16 -12.71
C LYS A 109 -31.53 -16.66 -11.35
N ARG A 110 -30.60 -17.18 -10.54
CA ARG A 110 -30.87 -17.61 -9.17
C ARG A 110 -31.20 -16.40 -8.28
N GLU A 111 -32.06 -16.59 -7.30
CA GLU A 111 -32.36 -15.56 -6.30
C GLU A 111 -31.34 -15.56 -5.15
N PHE A 112 -31.02 -14.37 -4.65
CA PHE A 112 -30.09 -14.22 -3.53
C PHE A 112 -30.67 -14.84 -2.27
N SER A 113 -29.89 -15.66 -1.57
CA SER A 113 -30.37 -16.43 -0.42
C SER A 113 -29.24 -16.78 0.54
N THR A 114 -29.60 -17.11 1.78
CA THR A 114 -28.65 -17.59 2.79
C THR A 114 -27.96 -18.89 2.37
N SER A 115 -28.66 -19.75 1.61
CA SER A 115 -28.09 -20.97 1.01
C SER A 115 -26.96 -20.63 0.04
N PHE A 116 -27.16 -19.65 -0.84
CA PHE A 116 -26.14 -19.23 -1.79
C PHE A 116 -24.91 -18.63 -1.08
N VAL A 117 -25.11 -17.81 -0.04
CA VAL A 117 -24.01 -17.25 0.76
C VAL A 117 -23.17 -18.37 1.40
N LYS A 118 -23.81 -19.44 1.89
CA LYS A 118 -23.12 -20.63 2.42
C LYS A 118 -22.35 -21.39 1.34
N GLU A 119 -22.96 -21.58 0.17
CA GLU A 119 -22.32 -22.23 -0.99
C GLU A 119 -21.07 -21.46 -1.44
N LEU A 120 -21.17 -20.14 -1.54
CA LEU A 120 -20.05 -19.26 -1.85
C LEU A 120 -18.93 -19.36 -0.82
N HIS A 121 -19.27 -19.35 0.47
CA HIS A 121 -18.28 -19.54 1.53
C HIS A 121 -17.59 -20.91 1.41
N ILE A 122 -18.34 -21.99 1.16
CA ILE A 122 -17.76 -23.33 0.96
C ILE A 122 -16.76 -23.30 -0.19
N ALA A 123 -17.13 -22.76 -1.35
CA ALA A 123 -16.26 -22.71 -2.52
C ALA A 123 -14.94 -21.96 -2.22
N ILE A 124 -15.06 -20.75 -1.66
CA ILE A 124 -13.91 -19.86 -1.36
C ILE A 124 -12.97 -20.45 -0.31
N THR A 125 -13.50 -21.16 0.69
CA THR A 125 -12.73 -21.61 1.85
C THR A 125 -12.35 -23.09 1.81
N ARG A 126 -12.74 -23.85 0.77
CA ARG A 126 -12.62 -25.33 0.74
C ARG A 126 -11.24 -25.92 1.05
N THR A 127 -10.17 -25.17 0.83
CA THR A 127 -8.78 -25.61 1.09
C THR A 127 -8.31 -25.24 2.50
N GLN A 128 -8.97 -24.30 3.16
CA GLN A 128 -8.59 -23.79 4.47
C GLN A 128 -9.11 -24.70 5.58
N ARG A 129 -8.24 -25.52 6.15
CA ARG A 129 -8.63 -26.49 7.18
C ARG A 129 -8.75 -25.90 8.57
N PHE A 130 -7.93 -24.89 8.88
CA PHE A 130 -7.82 -24.34 10.22
C PHE A 130 -7.94 -22.82 10.23
N ILE A 131 -8.35 -22.28 11.38
CA ILE A 131 -8.33 -20.86 11.71
C ILE A 131 -7.43 -20.67 12.93
N ASP A 132 -6.68 -19.58 12.94
CA ASP A 132 -5.94 -19.15 14.11
C ASP A 132 -6.89 -18.49 15.11
N ALA A 133 -7.12 -19.15 16.24
CA ALA A 133 -7.95 -18.65 17.33
C ALA A 133 -7.12 -18.46 18.60
N ARG A 134 -7.70 -17.78 19.60
CA ARG A 134 -7.14 -17.69 20.95
C ARG A 134 -8.07 -18.36 21.94
N ASP A 135 -7.52 -19.21 22.82
CA ASP A 135 -8.28 -19.82 23.90
C ASP A 135 -8.63 -18.80 25.00
N SER A 136 -9.39 -19.23 26.02
CA SER A 136 -9.77 -18.37 27.16
C SER A 136 -8.60 -17.86 27.99
N PHE A 137 -7.40 -18.43 27.80
CA PHE A 137 -6.14 -18.02 28.45
C PHE A 137 -5.26 -17.16 27.53
N GLY A 138 -5.70 -16.91 26.29
CA GLY A 138 -5.00 -16.09 25.30
C GLY A 138 -3.95 -16.83 24.48
N HIS A 139 -3.83 -18.16 24.61
CA HIS A 139 -2.91 -18.96 23.80
C HIS A 139 -3.45 -19.17 22.38
N ALA A 140 -2.54 -19.14 21.40
CA ALA A 140 -2.89 -19.45 20.01
C ALA A 140 -3.26 -20.94 19.88
N VAL A 141 -4.44 -21.20 19.31
CA VAL A 141 -4.96 -22.54 19.05
C VAL A 141 -5.48 -22.62 17.61
N ALA A 142 -5.15 -23.70 16.91
CA ALA A 142 -5.68 -23.98 15.59
C ALA A 142 -7.03 -24.69 15.72
N VAL A 143 -8.11 -24.05 15.27
CA VAL A 143 -9.46 -24.62 15.31
C VAL A 143 -9.87 -25.00 13.89
N HIS A 144 -10.55 -26.15 13.74
CA HIS A 144 -11.03 -26.59 12.45
C HIS A 144 -12.11 -25.63 11.91
N LEU A 145 -12.00 -25.22 10.64
CA LEU A 145 -13.02 -24.38 9.99
C LEU A 145 -14.21 -25.24 9.54
N GLU A 146 -15.41 -24.95 10.03
CA GLU A 146 -16.65 -25.55 9.50
C GLU A 146 -17.14 -24.74 8.29
N HIS A 147 -16.98 -25.27 7.08
CA HIS A 147 -17.37 -24.57 5.85
C HIS A 147 -18.89 -24.45 5.70
N GLY A 148 -19.38 -23.25 5.40
CA GLY A 148 -20.80 -23.00 5.11
C GLY A 148 -21.69 -23.03 6.37
N VAL A 149 -21.07 -23.02 7.55
CA VAL A 149 -21.76 -23.03 8.84
C VAL A 149 -21.58 -21.67 9.51
N TRP A 150 -22.67 -21.12 10.04
CA TRP A 150 -22.62 -19.90 10.84
C TRP A 150 -21.75 -20.09 12.07
N LYS A 151 -21.09 -19.01 12.52
CA LYS A 151 -20.30 -19.02 13.75
C LYS A 151 -21.18 -19.44 14.92
N ARG A 152 -20.62 -20.27 15.80
CA ARG A 152 -21.28 -20.74 17.03
C ARG A 152 -20.88 -19.92 18.26
N THR A 153 -19.84 -19.11 18.11
CA THR A 153 -19.26 -18.25 19.15
C THR A 153 -19.11 -16.86 18.59
N ASP A 154 -19.24 -15.87 19.46
CA ASP A 154 -19.04 -14.47 19.08
C ASP A 154 -17.59 -14.24 18.64
N ASN A 155 -17.43 -13.45 17.58
CA ASN A 155 -16.14 -13.05 17.05
C ASN A 155 -15.98 -11.53 17.11
N HIS A 156 -14.73 -11.07 17.09
CA HIS A 156 -14.37 -9.66 17.14
C HIS A 156 -13.06 -9.45 16.39
N VAL A 157 -12.85 -8.22 15.91
CA VAL A 157 -11.53 -7.77 15.45
C VAL A 157 -10.98 -6.71 16.40
N MET A 158 -9.67 -6.62 16.46
CA MET A 158 -8.97 -5.53 17.13
C MET A 158 -8.80 -4.36 16.16
N LEU A 159 -9.29 -3.19 16.55
CA LEU A 159 -9.09 -1.95 15.81
C LEU A 159 -7.67 -1.39 16.05
N ARG A 160 -7.24 -0.43 15.23
CA ARG A 160 -5.90 0.19 15.31
C ARG A 160 -5.65 0.85 16.69
N ASP A 161 -6.70 1.36 17.32
CA ASP A 161 -6.67 1.98 18.65
C ASP A 161 -6.66 0.97 19.81
N GLY A 162 -6.64 -0.33 19.51
CA GLY A 162 -6.68 -1.40 20.50
C GLY A 162 -8.06 -1.68 21.08
N SER A 163 -9.12 -1.07 20.57
CA SER A 163 -10.51 -1.40 20.93
C SER A 163 -11.03 -2.62 20.18
N LYS A 164 -12.07 -3.27 20.71
CA LYS A 164 -12.71 -4.43 20.09
C LYS A 164 -13.95 -4.00 19.31
N GLN A 165 -13.96 -4.28 18.01
CA GLN A 165 -15.19 -4.23 17.22
C GLN A 165 -15.92 -5.56 17.39
N LEU A 166 -17.05 -5.53 18.09
CA LEU A 166 -17.94 -6.68 18.24
C LEU A 166 -18.86 -6.77 17.01
N TYR A 167 -19.09 -7.98 16.53
CA TYR A 167 -20.04 -8.27 15.46
C TYR A 167 -21.35 -8.86 16.03
N THR A 168 -22.30 -9.15 15.14
CA THR A 168 -23.58 -9.77 15.52
C THR A 168 -23.35 -11.03 16.37
N PRO A 169 -24.00 -11.16 17.54
CA PRO A 169 -23.91 -12.36 18.36
C PRO A 169 -24.33 -13.62 17.60
N ALA A 170 -23.66 -14.75 17.86
CA ALA A 170 -23.85 -16.00 17.13
C ALA A 170 -25.32 -16.46 17.07
N ILE A 171 -26.08 -16.21 18.14
CA ILE A 171 -27.50 -16.57 18.25
C ILE A 171 -28.42 -15.81 17.28
N PHE A 172 -28.01 -14.61 16.82
CA PHE A 172 -28.82 -13.76 15.93
C PHE A 172 -28.39 -13.83 14.46
N ILE A 173 -27.37 -14.64 14.12
CA ILE A 173 -26.82 -14.67 12.75
C ILE A 173 -27.85 -15.11 11.72
N GLN A 174 -28.68 -16.09 12.04
CA GLN A 174 -29.70 -16.56 11.11
C GLN A 174 -30.70 -15.42 10.79
N ASP A 175 -31.24 -14.78 11.82
CA ASP A 175 -32.23 -13.70 11.68
C ASP A 175 -31.66 -12.49 10.93
N GLU A 176 -30.43 -12.07 11.26
CA GLU A 176 -29.79 -10.93 10.59
C GLU A 176 -29.41 -11.25 9.13
N MET A 177 -29.04 -12.49 8.83
CA MET A 177 -28.77 -12.91 7.44
C MET A 177 -30.06 -13.03 6.61
N ASP A 178 -31.15 -13.51 7.20
CA ASP A 178 -32.46 -13.54 6.53
C ASP A 178 -32.93 -12.11 6.24
N ARG A 179 -32.78 -11.21 7.21
CA ARG A 179 -33.06 -9.78 7.02
C ARG A 179 -32.17 -9.13 5.96
N LEU A 180 -30.88 -9.46 5.91
CA LEU A 180 -29.97 -8.98 4.88
C LEU A 180 -30.46 -9.40 3.48
N VAL A 181 -30.89 -10.66 3.33
CA VAL A 181 -31.41 -11.19 2.07
C VAL A 181 -32.68 -10.46 1.66
N GLU A 182 -33.64 -10.31 2.57
CA GLU A 182 -34.89 -9.57 2.31
C GLU A 182 -34.60 -8.14 1.83
N LEU A 183 -33.76 -7.40 2.58
CA LEU A 183 -33.39 -6.02 2.23
C LEU A 183 -32.63 -5.95 0.90
N TYR A 184 -31.76 -6.90 0.60
CA TYR A 184 -31.04 -6.93 -0.67
C TYR A 184 -32.00 -7.10 -1.84
N LEU A 185 -32.97 -8.02 -1.72
CA LEU A 185 -33.97 -8.24 -2.77
C LEU A 185 -34.87 -7.01 -2.96
N ASP A 186 -35.26 -6.33 -1.88
CA ASP A 186 -36.03 -5.08 -1.96
C ASP A 186 -35.22 -3.97 -2.65
N TYR A 187 -33.96 -3.78 -2.24
CA TYR A 187 -33.08 -2.76 -2.81
C TYR A 187 -32.66 -3.04 -4.24
N GLN A 188 -32.47 -4.30 -4.62
CA GLN A 188 -32.19 -4.69 -6.00
C GLN A 188 -33.34 -4.33 -6.94
N ASN A 189 -34.58 -4.31 -6.44
CA ASN A 189 -35.78 -3.90 -7.19
C ASN A 189 -36.10 -2.40 -7.07
N SER A 190 -35.26 -1.63 -6.37
CA SER A 190 -35.42 -0.19 -6.15
C SER A 190 -34.49 0.63 -7.05
N GLU A 191 -34.68 1.95 -7.12
CA GLU A 191 -33.82 2.89 -7.87
C GLU A 191 -32.50 3.19 -7.16
N ILE A 192 -31.82 2.16 -6.65
CA ILE A 192 -30.51 2.30 -6.01
C ILE A 192 -29.40 2.01 -7.02
N HIS A 193 -28.42 2.91 -7.11
CA HIS A 193 -27.29 2.73 -8.02
C HIS A 193 -26.50 1.44 -7.69
N PRO A 194 -26.16 0.57 -8.66
CA PRO A 194 -25.57 -0.74 -8.38
C PRO A 194 -24.25 -0.72 -7.58
N ILE A 195 -23.37 0.26 -7.81
CA ILE A 195 -22.13 0.43 -7.01
C ILE A 195 -22.46 0.74 -5.54
N ALA A 196 -23.49 1.55 -5.30
CA ALA A 196 -23.89 1.92 -3.95
C ALA A 196 -24.61 0.75 -3.26
N LEU A 197 -25.41 -0.03 -4.00
CA LEU A 197 -25.94 -1.31 -3.54
C LEU A 197 -24.82 -2.30 -3.19
N ALA A 198 -23.76 -2.37 -4.00
CA ALA A 198 -22.61 -3.23 -3.76
C ALA A 198 -21.85 -2.83 -2.47
N ALA A 199 -21.63 -1.53 -2.26
CA ALA A 199 -21.05 -0.99 -1.03
C ALA A 199 -21.90 -1.32 0.21
N TRP A 200 -23.22 -1.13 0.11
CA TRP A 200 -24.16 -1.46 1.18
C TRP A 200 -24.16 -2.96 1.49
N LEU A 201 -24.21 -3.83 0.48
CA LEU A 201 -24.22 -5.28 0.65
C LEU A 201 -22.93 -5.75 1.31
N HIS A 202 -21.79 -5.25 0.83
CA HIS A 202 -20.48 -5.54 1.38
C HIS A 202 -20.41 -5.17 2.87
N HIS A 203 -20.76 -3.92 3.20
CA HIS A 203 -20.72 -3.41 4.57
C HIS A 203 -21.71 -4.10 5.50
N SER A 204 -22.93 -4.37 5.02
CA SER A 204 -23.96 -5.04 5.82
C SER A 204 -23.56 -6.48 6.13
N PHE A 205 -23.02 -7.22 5.15
CA PHE A 205 -22.52 -8.56 5.36
C PHE A 205 -21.33 -8.60 6.33
N ILE A 206 -20.33 -7.71 6.17
CA ILE A 206 -19.16 -7.70 7.04
C ILE A 206 -19.51 -7.27 8.47
N SER A 207 -20.53 -6.43 8.66
CA SER A 207 -21.04 -6.03 9.97
C SER A 207 -21.70 -7.20 10.72
N ILE A 208 -22.35 -8.12 10.01
CA ILE A 208 -22.90 -9.36 10.59
C ILE A 208 -21.76 -10.32 10.95
N HIS A 209 -20.78 -10.45 10.05
CA HIS A 209 -19.62 -11.34 10.17
C HIS A 209 -20.05 -12.80 10.51
N PRO A 210 -20.84 -13.44 9.63
CA PRO A 210 -21.60 -14.65 9.96
C PRO A 210 -20.77 -15.93 10.08
N PHE A 211 -19.58 -15.99 9.48
CA PHE A 211 -18.73 -17.18 9.51
C PHE A 211 -17.60 -17.03 10.53
N ALA A 212 -17.00 -18.16 10.91
CA ALA A 212 -15.84 -18.16 11.81
C ALA A 212 -14.61 -17.49 11.16
N ASP A 213 -14.43 -17.66 9.86
CA ASP A 213 -13.43 -16.97 9.03
C ASP A 213 -13.92 -16.88 7.57
N GLY A 214 -13.20 -16.16 6.71
CA GLY A 214 -13.54 -16.02 5.29
C GLY A 214 -14.53 -14.90 4.97
N ASN A 215 -15.01 -14.17 5.98
CA ASN A 215 -16.01 -13.12 5.80
C ASN A 215 -15.54 -12.01 4.85
N GLY A 216 -14.31 -11.52 4.97
CA GLY A 216 -13.79 -10.49 4.06
C GLY A 216 -13.75 -10.96 2.59
N ARG A 217 -13.36 -12.21 2.34
CA ARG A 217 -13.34 -12.81 0.99
C ARG A 217 -14.75 -12.95 0.42
N VAL A 218 -15.71 -13.41 1.22
CA VAL A 218 -17.12 -13.51 0.82
C VAL A 218 -17.72 -12.13 0.57
N ALA A 219 -17.45 -11.13 1.41
CA ALA A 219 -17.93 -9.76 1.25
C ALA A 219 -17.48 -9.15 -0.09
N ARG A 220 -16.20 -9.31 -0.43
CA ARG A 220 -15.64 -8.85 -1.71
C ARG A 220 -16.22 -9.60 -2.90
N ALA A 221 -16.47 -10.91 -2.78
CA ALA A 221 -17.18 -11.67 -3.82
C ALA A 221 -18.64 -11.20 -4.00
N LEU A 222 -19.37 -10.95 -2.91
CA LEU A 222 -20.74 -10.41 -2.95
C LEU A 222 -20.82 -9.02 -3.57
N THR A 223 -19.76 -8.22 -3.43
CA THR A 223 -19.63 -6.93 -4.14
C THR A 223 -19.69 -7.14 -5.65
N LEU A 224 -18.97 -8.16 -6.16
CA LEU A 224 -18.97 -8.46 -7.59
C LEU A 224 -20.34 -8.92 -8.08
N LEU A 225 -21.09 -9.68 -7.25
CA LEU A 225 -22.45 -10.10 -7.60
C LEU A 225 -23.35 -8.89 -7.90
N ALA A 226 -23.37 -7.90 -7.00
CA ALA A 226 -24.17 -6.69 -7.18
C ALA A 226 -23.74 -5.88 -8.42
N LEU A 227 -22.43 -5.78 -8.68
CA LEU A 227 -21.89 -5.12 -9.88
C LEU A 227 -22.24 -5.86 -11.17
N MET A 228 -22.22 -7.19 -11.17
CA MET A 228 -22.61 -8.00 -12.33
C MET A 228 -24.07 -7.80 -12.70
N HIS A 229 -24.97 -7.74 -11.72
CA HIS A 229 -26.37 -7.39 -11.97
C HIS A 229 -26.53 -5.98 -12.57
N GLY A 230 -25.69 -5.03 -12.16
CA GLY A 230 -25.60 -3.69 -12.74
C GLY A 230 -24.82 -3.58 -14.05
N GLN A 231 -24.30 -4.70 -14.59
CA GLN A 231 -23.47 -4.76 -15.79
C GLN A 231 -22.23 -3.84 -15.72
N PHE A 232 -21.60 -3.78 -14.56
CA PHE A 232 -20.32 -3.08 -14.32
C PHE A 232 -19.13 -4.05 -14.40
N VAL A 233 -17.93 -3.49 -14.58
CA VAL A 233 -16.70 -4.29 -14.56
C VAL A 233 -16.45 -4.81 -13.14
N PRO A 234 -16.10 -6.10 -12.96
CA PRO A 234 -15.74 -6.61 -11.65
C PRO A 234 -14.53 -5.87 -11.06
N ILE A 235 -14.70 -5.27 -9.89
CA ILE A 235 -13.62 -4.53 -9.22
C ILE A 235 -12.65 -5.45 -8.48
N VAL A 236 -11.44 -4.95 -8.23
CA VAL A 236 -10.45 -5.62 -7.38
C VAL A 236 -9.91 -4.64 -6.34
N VAL A 237 -10.14 -4.95 -5.07
CA VAL A 237 -9.39 -4.32 -3.97
C VAL A 237 -7.99 -4.92 -3.99
N ARG A 238 -6.97 -4.09 -4.14
CA ARG A 238 -5.57 -4.49 -4.27
C ARG A 238 -4.82 -4.21 -2.96
N ARG A 239 -3.70 -4.91 -2.74
CA ARG A 239 -2.87 -4.73 -1.53
C ARG A 239 -2.42 -3.28 -1.28
N ASP A 240 -2.21 -2.50 -2.33
CA ASP A 240 -1.82 -1.08 -2.30
C ASP A 240 -2.94 -0.14 -1.83
N SER A 241 -4.20 -0.55 -2.02
CA SER A 241 -5.41 0.18 -1.60
C SER A 241 -6.03 -0.37 -0.32
N ARG A 242 -5.33 -1.30 0.37
CA ARG A 242 -5.84 -1.95 1.58
C ARG A 242 -6.11 -0.94 2.70
N GLU A 243 -5.24 0.05 2.88
CA GLU A 243 -5.41 1.07 3.92
C GLU A 243 -6.67 1.91 3.68
N GLU A 244 -6.80 2.49 2.49
CA GLU A 244 -7.98 3.26 2.08
C GLU A 244 -9.28 2.45 2.20
N TYR A 245 -9.24 1.16 1.81
CA TYR A 245 -10.38 0.25 1.95
C TYR A 245 -10.79 0.05 3.42
N ILE A 246 -9.83 -0.15 4.33
CA ILE A 246 -10.12 -0.31 5.76
C ILE A 246 -10.65 1.00 6.35
N ASP A 247 -10.07 2.14 5.99
CA ASP A 247 -10.49 3.44 6.49
C ASP A 247 -11.93 3.77 6.03
N ALA A 248 -12.28 3.42 4.79
CA ALA A 248 -13.65 3.54 4.28
C ALA A 248 -14.64 2.63 5.04
N LEU A 249 -14.23 1.42 5.43
CA LEU A 249 -15.05 0.53 6.27
C LEU A 249 -15.22 1.08 7.69
N ASP A 250 -14.19 1.69 8.27
CA ASP A 250 -14.26 2.30 9.59
C ASP A 250 -15.23 3.49 9.61
N LEU A 251 -15.29 4.28 8.53
CA LEU A 251 -16.29 5.33 8.36
C LEU A 251 -17.70 4.75 8.19
N ALA A 252 -17.84 3.67 7.41
CA ALA A 252 -19.12 2.98 7.23
C ALA A 252 -19.65 2.39 8.56
N ASN A 253 -18.77 1.87 9.41
CA ASN A 253 -19.11 1.42 10.77
C ASN A 253 -19.64 2.55 11.66
N ARG A 254 -19.25 3.80 11.38
CA ARG A 254 -19.75 5.01 12.06
C ARG A 254 -21.00 5.59 11.40
N GLY A 255 -21.54 4.92 10.38
CA GLY A 255 -22.76 5.31 9.68
C GLY A 255 -22.54 6.10 8.39
N ASP A 256 -21.28 6.37 7.99
CA ASP A 256 -20.98 7.06 6.75
C ASP A 256 -20.51 6.06 5.66
N LEU A 257 -21.47 5.63 4.83
CA LEU A 257 -21.21 4.67 3.75
C LEU A 257 -20.56 5.31 2.51
N GLU A 258 -20.66 6.64 2.35
CA GLU A 258 -20.25 7.31 1.12
C GLU A 258 -18.78 7.15 0.73
N PRO A 259 -17.81 7.18 1.66
CA PRO A 259 -16.41 6.89 1.36
C PRO A 259 -16.22 5.53 0.69
N LEU A 260 -16.95 4.49 1.14
CA LEU A 260 -16.90 3.16 0.54
C LEU A 260 -17.53 3.14 -0.86
N ILE A 261 -18.63 3.90 -1.06
CA ILE A 261 -19.26 4.06 -2.38
C ILE A 261 -18.26 4.71 -3.36
N ARG A 262 -17.63 5.82 -2.96
CA ARG A 262 -16.64 6.52 -3.79
C ARG A 262 -15.42 5.66 -4.07
N PHE A 263 -14.95 4.90 -3.08
CA PHE A 263 -13.87 3.93 -3.24
C PHE A 263 -14.21 2.88 -4.32
N PHE A 264 -15.38 2.26 -4.24
CA PHE A 264 -15.81 1.27 -5.23
C PHE A 264 -16.06 1.90 -6.61
N ALA A 265 -16.61 3.10 -6.68
CA ALA A 265 -16.76 3.83 -7.94
C ALA A 265 -15.42 4.11 -8.63
N ARG A 266 -14.42 4.53 -7.86
CA ARG A 266 -13.06 4.74 -8.38
C ARG A 266 -12.40 3.45 -8.85
N LEU A 267 -12.57 2.34 -8.13
CA LEU A 267 -12.07 1.03 -8.57
C LEU A 267 -12.75 0.55 -9.85
N GLU A 268 -14.06 0.81 -9.99
CA GLU A 268 -14.82 0.48 -11.21
C GLU A 268 -14.32 1.30 -12.39
N GLU A 269 -14.18 2.62 -12.23
CA GLU A 269 -13.62 3.50 -13.25
C GLU A 269 -12.23 3.02 -13.72
N GLN A 270 -11.34 2.69 -12.78
CA GLN A 270 -10.01 2.15 -13.09
C GLN A 270 -10.07 0.81 -13.83
N ALA A 271 -10.97 -0.08 -13.43
CA ALA A 271 -11.14 -1.38 -14.07
C ALA A 271 -11.70 -1.24 -15.50
N ALA A 272 -12.71 -0.39 -15.68
CA ALA A 272 -13.30 -0.10 -16.98
C ALA A 272 -12.31 0.57 -17.94
N LEU A 273 -11.54 1.56 -17.46
CA LEU A 273 -10.43 2.15 -18.22
C LEU A 273 -9.41 1.10 -18.65
N ALA A 274 -8.97 0.25 -17.72
CA ALA A 274 -8.03 -0.81 -18.02
C ALA A 274 -8.55 -1.77 -19.11
N GLU A 275 -9.85 -2.10 -19.11
CA GLU A 275 -10.49 -2.93 -20.13
C GLU A 275 -10.61 -2.24 -21.49
N LEU A 276 -10.91 -0.93 -21.51
CA LEU A 276 -10.99 -0.12 -22.73
C LEU A 276 -9.63 0.05 -23.41
N GLU A 277 -8.55 0.05 -22.64
CA GLU A 277 -7.19 0.14 -23.16
C GLU A 277 -6.63 -1.20 -23.68
N ILE A 278 -7.26 -2.34 -23.34
CA ILE A 278 -6.88 -3.64 -23.90
C ILE A 278 -7.23 -3.63 -25.38
N ARG A 279 -6.22 -3.38 -26.23
CA ARG A 279 -6.35 -3.52 -27.68
C ARG A 279 -6.70 -4.98 -28.00
N PRO A 280 -7.72 -5.25 -28.82
CA PRO A 280 -7.95 -6.60 -29.32
C PRO A 280 -6.71 -7.02 -30.09
N THR A 281 -6.07 -8.09 -29.62
CA THR A 281 -4.91 -8.67 -30.29
C THR A 281 -5.39 -9.16 -31.65
N THR A 282 -4.84 -8.61 -32.73
CA THR A 282 -4.97 -9.20 -34.08
C THR A 282 -4.61 -10.68 -34.01
N VAL A 283 -5.48 -11.52 -34.57
CA VAL A 283 -5.40 -12.99 -34.67
C VAL A 283 -3.96 -13.49 -34.59
N ALA A 284 -3.51 -13.80 -33.39
CA ALA A 284 -2.19 -14.37 -33.16
C ALA A 284 -2.28 -15.87 -33.39
N THR A 285 -1.32 -16.39 -34.15
CA THR A 285 -1.30 -17.78 -34.62
C THR A 285 -0.92 -18.80 -33.53
N SER A 286 -0.50 -18.33 -32.34
CA SER A 286 -0.21 -19.20 -31.19
C SER A 286 -0.43 -18.52 -29.85
N ALA A 287 -0.78 -19.32 -28.83
CA ALA A 287 -0.95 -18.85 -27.45
C ALA A 287 0.32 -18.21 -26.86
N VAL A 288 1.50 -18.63 -27.34
CA VAL A 288 2.80 -18.09 -26.92
C VAL A 288 3.03 -16.67 -27.43
N GLU A 289 2.61 -16.36 -28.66
CA GLU A 289 2.72 -15.00 -29.22
C GLU A 289 1.81 -14.01 -28.48
N VAL A 290 0.59 -14.44 -28.12
CA VAL A 290 -0.33 -13.66 -27.27
C VAL A 290 0.28 -13.39 -25.91
N ALA A 291 0.82 -14.44 -25.26
CA ALA A 291 1.49 -14.31 -23.96
C ALA A 291 2.70 -13.36 -24.02
N GLN A 292 3.50 -13.42 -25.09
CA GLN A 292 4.66 -12.56 -25.28
C GLN A 292 4.30 -11.09 -25.55
N GLU A 293 3.27 -10.82 -26.36
CA GLU A 293 2.80 -9.45 -26.62
C GLU A 293 2.13 -8.84 -25.37
N TYR A 294 1.37 -9.65 -24.65
CA TYR A 294 0.80 -9.27 -23.36
C TYR A 294 1.90 -9.01 -22.33
N ALA A 295 2.90 -9.89 -22.20
CA ALA A 295 4.04 -9.70 -21.30
C ALA A 295 4.83 -8.43 -21.65
N ARG A 296 5.01 -8.13 -22.94
CA ARG A 296 5.63 -6.87 -23.39
C ARG A 296 4.80 -5.65 -23.01
N SER A 297 3.49 -5.68 -23.24
CA SER A 297 2.58 -4.57 -22.91
C SER A 297 2.47 -4.36 -21.40
N LEU A 298 2.46 -5.44 -20.63
CA LEU A 298 2.46 -5.41 -19.17
C LEU A 298 3.80 -4.91 -18.63
N LYS A 299 4.93 -5.37 -19.18
CA LYS A 299 6.25 -4.86 -18.85
C LYS A 299 6.36 -3.37 -19.13
N ALA A 300 5.83 -2.89 -20.24
CA ALA A 300 5.77 -1.46 -20.55
C ALA A 300 4.90 -0.67 -19.55
N ARG A 301 3.77 -1.24 -19.10
CA ARG A 301 2.92 -0.63 -18.04
C ARG A 301 3.58 -0.63 -16.67
N LEU A 302 4.30 -1.69 -16.33
CA LEU A 302 5.14 -1.78 -15.14
C LEU A 302 6.24 -0.73 -15.15
N GLU A 303 6.93 -0.63 -16.28
CA GLU A 303 7.97 0.37 -16.50
C GLU A 303 7.38 1.77 -16.38
N PHE A 304 6.16 2.01 -16.91
CA PHE A 304 5.44 3.27 -16.73
C PHE A 304 5.11 3.58 -15.27
N SER A 305 4.50 2.64 -14.53
CA SER A 305 4.17 2.83 -13.10
C SER A 305 5.42 2.98 -12.23
N ASN A 306 6.48 2.21 -12.51
CA ASN A 306 7.77 2.39 -11.85
C ASN A 306 8.41 3.73 -12.19
N THR A 307 8.21 4.22 -13.42
CA THR A 307 8.69 5.53 -13.86
C THR A 307 7.95 6.63 -13.11
N GLU A 308 6.63 6.53 -12.97
CA GLU A 308 5.81 7.46 -12.18
C GLU A 308 6.22 7.49 -10.70
N ARG A 309 6.41 6.33 -10.06
CA ARG A 309 6.92 6.25 -8.67
C ARG A 309 8.32 6.84 -8.54
N ARG A 310 9.20 6.55 -9.50
CA ARG A 310 10.58 7.06 -9.53
C ARG A 310 10.59 8.58 -9.65
N GLU A 311 9.83 9.13 -10.60
CA GLU A 311 9.74 10.56 -10.87
C GLU A 311 9.10 11.31 -9.69
N GLY A 312 8.02 10.79 -9.11
CA GLY A 312 7.41 11.37 -7.91
C GLY A 312 8.35 11.36 -6.71
N ALA A 313 9.07 10.25 -6.48
CA ALA A 313 10.03 10.17 -5.38
C ALA A 313 11.23 11.09 -5.59
N GLU A 314 11.70 11.23 -6.83
CA GLU A 314 12.78 12.15 -7.20
C GLU A 314 12.38 13.61 -7.02
N ALA A 315 11.16 13.99 -7.42
CA ALA A 315 10.62 15.33 -7.20
C ALA A 315 10.51 15.65 -5.70
N LEU A 316 9.83 14.80 -4.94
CA LEU A 316 9.64 15.01 -3.50
C LEU A 316 10.99 15.06 -2.75
N ALA A 317 11.93 14.18 -3.06
CA ALA A 317 13.25 14.19 -2.42
C ALA A 317 14.05 15.46 -2.73
N THR A 318 13.92 15.98 -3.95
CA THR A 318 14.57 17.22 -4.39
C THR A 318 14.00 18.43 -3.65
N ASP A 319 12.68 18.49 -3.48
CA ASP A 319 12.02 19.56 -2.75
C ASP A 319 12.37 19.51 -1.26
N LEU A 320 12.34 18.33 -0.65
CA LEU A 320 12.74 18.13 0.75
C LEU A 320 14.21 18.49 0.98
N ASN A 321 15.11 18.14 0.07
CA ASN A 321 16.52 18.50 0.15
C ASN A 321 16.72 20.02 0.05
N SER A 322 16.02 20.67 -0.87
CA SER A 322 16.09 22.12 -1.06
C SER A 322 15.65 22.85 0.20
N LYS A 323 14.47 22.50 0.74
CA LYS A 323 13.97 23.06 2.01
C LYS A 323 14.89 22.76 3.20
N THR A 324 15.46 21.55 3.26
CA THR A 324 16.44 21.19 4.30
C THR A 324 17.69 22.06 4.20
N ASN A 325 18.22 22.28 3.00
CA ASN A 325 19.39 23.12 2.81
C ASN A 325 19.10 24.59 3.15
N GLU A 326 17.94 25.12 2.79
CA GLU A 326 17.50 26.47 3.18
C GLU A 326 17.50 26.64 4.70
N LEU A 327 16.87 25.71 5.42
CA LEU A 327 16.86 25.69 6.88
C LEU A 327 18.27 25.63 7.48
N LEU A 328 19.15 24.80 6.93
CA LEU A 328 20.54 24.69 7.41
C LEU A 328 21.36 25.95 7.12
N VAL A 329 21.12 26.64 6.00
CA VAL A 329 21.79 27.91 5.68
C VAL A 329 21.38 28.99 6.67
N GLU A 330 20.09 29.11 6.98
CA GLU A 330 19.58 30.03 8.00
C GLU A 330 20.21 29.72 9.36
N THR A 331 20.17 28.45 9.77
CA THR A 331 20.75 28.01 11.05
C THR A 331 22.26 28.23 11.11
N ALA A 332 22.98 28.03 10.00
CA ALA A 332 24.43 28.25 9.94
C ALA A 332 24.79 29.73 10.16
N ALA A 333 24.01 30.66 9.62
CA ALA A 333 24.22 32.09 9.82
C ALA A 333 24.03 32.49 11.30
N GLU A 334 23.01 31.94 11.96
CA GLU A 334 22.78 32.14 13.40
C GLU A 334 23.92 31.57 14.23
N LEU A 335 24.33 30.32 13.97
CA LEU A 335 25.44 29.67 14.66
C LEU A 335 26.77 30.41 14.45
N GLN A 336 27.03 30.93 13.25
CA GLN A 336 28.22 31.72 12.94
C GLN A 336 28.30 32.97 13.82
N ALA A 337 27.17 33.69 13.99
CA ALA A 337 27.11 34.88 14.83
C ALA A 337 27.40 34.54 16.30
N VAL A 338 26.80 33.46 16.81
CA VAL A 338 26.99 32.99 18.19
C VAL A 338 28.42 32.53 18.44
N PHE A 339 28.98 31.69 17.56
CA PHE A 339 30.33 31.14 17.75
C PHE A 339 31.43 32.18 17.56
N ALA A 340 31.24 33.20 16.72
CA ALA A 340 32.20 34.28 16.55
C ALA A 340 32.44 35.11 17.82
N GLU A 341 31.47 35.17 18.74
CA GLU A 341 31.64 35.81 20.05
C GLU A 341 32.64 35.07 20.95
N ILE A 342 32.74 33.74 20.78
CA ILE A 342 33.55 32.85 21.61
C ILE A 342 34.92 32.59 20.95
N ASP A 343 34.93 32.37 19.63
CA ASP A 343 36.13 32.16 18.82
C ASP A 343 36.07 33.03 17.55
N PRO A 344 36.90 34.08 17.45
CA PRO A 344 36.97 34.93 16.26
C PRO A 344 37.35 34.19 14.96
N ARG A 345 37.84 32.94 15.05
CA ARG A 345 38.16 32.06 13.91
C ARG A 345 37.06 31.04 13.62
N ALA A 346 35.93 31.11 14.31
CA ALA A 346 34.80 30.24 14.06
C ALA A 346 34.31 30.40 12.63
N ASP A 347 34.03 29.27 11.98
CA ASP A 347 33.60 29.22 10.59
C ASP A 347 32.49 28.17 10.45
N VAL A 348 31.32 28.60 9.99
CA VAL A 348 30.13 27.76 9.83
C VAL A 348 29.61 27.91 8.41
N TRP A 349 29.47 26.79 7.70
CA TRP A 349 29.01 26.76 6.32
C TRP A 349 28.22 25.49 6.02
N THR A 350 27.54 25.50 4.87
CA THR A 350 26.75 24.36 4.39
C THR A 350 27.24 23.84 3.04
N ASP A 351 26.92 22.59 2.75
CA ASP A 351 27.08 21.96 1.42
C ASP A 351 25.86 21.07 1.18
N SER A 352 25.36 20.99 -0.05
CA SER A 352 24.25 20.12 -0.41
C SER A 352 24.50 19.50 -1.78
N GLN A 353 24.14 18.23 -1.92
CA GLN A 353 24.26 17.50 -3.17
C GLN A 353 23.02 16.65 -3.41
N GLN A 354 22.66 16.52 -4.68
CA GLN A 354 21.53 15.73 -5.16
C GLN A 354 21.93 14.95 -6.42
N PRO A 355 21.27 13.82 -6.72
CA PRO A 355 21.37 13.17 -8.02
C PRO A 355 21.11 14.17 -9.17
N PRO A 356 21.83 14.08 -10.30
CA PRO A 356 22.79 13.03 -10.67
C PRO A 356 24.25 13.34 -10.29
N SER A 357 24.53 14.27 -9.37
CA SER A 357 25.90 14.63 -8.97
C SER A 357 26.68 13.41 -8.46
N GLU A 358 27.93 13.21 -8.88
CA GLU A 358 28.77 12.11 -8.35
C GLU A 358 28.99 12.23 -6.82
N LYS A 359 28.92 13.45 -6.27
CA LYS A 359 29.03 13.68 -4.84
C LYS A 359 27.78 13.23 -4.05
N SER A 360 26.65 13.01 -4.71
CA SER A 360 25.43 12.44 -4.09
C SER A 360 25.66 11.02 -3.55
N LYS A 361 26.72 10.32 -4.00
CA LYS A 361 27.09 8.97 -3.56
C LYS A 361 28.07 8.95 -2.38
N TRP A 362 28.48 10.11 -1.88
CA TRP A 362 29.35 10.22 -0.71
C TRP A 362 28.66 9.70 0.56
N TRP A 363 29.44 9.49 1.63
CA TRP A 363 28.93 9.05 2.94
C TRP A 363 28.26 7.67 2.95
N ARG A 364 28.54 6.82 1.96
CA ARG A 364 27.86 5.52 1.79
C ARG A 364 27.88 4.65 3.05
N ALA A 365 28.99 4.58 3.77
CA ALA A 365 29.10 3.76 4.97
C ALA A 365 28.29 4.35 6.14
N GLU A 366 28.33 5.68 6.30
CA GLU A 366 27.61 6.44 7.31
C GLU A 366 26.11 6.35 7.09
N ILE A 367 25.65 6.52 5.84
CA ILE A 367 24.24 6.45 5.46
C ILE A 367 23.67 5.04 5.68
N ILE A 368 24.36 3.99 5.20
CA ILE A 368 23.90 2.61 5.40
C ILE A 368 23.82 2.28 6.88
N ARG A 369 24.76 2.78 7.69
CA ARG A 369 24.76 2.60 9.14
C ARG A 369 23.60 3.35 9.80
N ALA A 370 23.38 4.62 9.45
CA ALA A 370 22.25 5.40 9.96
C ALA A 370 20.92 4.74 9.63
N ALA A 371 20.72 4.27 8.39
CA ALA A 371 19.53 3.53 7.97
C ALA A 371 19.31 2.23 8.78
N ARG A 372 20.38 1.48 9.06
CA ARG A 372 20.30 0.27 9.91
C ARG A 372 19.97 0.58 11.38
N GLU A 373 20.38 1.72 11.91
CA GLU A 373 20.05 2.13 13.28
C GLU A 373 18.55 2.44 13.46
N VAL A 374 17.85 2.75 12.36
CA VAL A 374 16.40 3.01 12.33
C VAL A 374 15.60 1.94 11.56
N ASP A 375 16.19 0.76 11.38
CA ASP A 375 15.58 -0.48 10.87
C ASP A 375 15.00 -0.41 9.44
N PHE A 376 15.72 0.22 8.50
CA PHE A 376 15.38 0.12 7.07
C PHE A 376 16.58 -0.04 6.14
N TYR A 377 16.31 -0.51 4.90
CA TYR A 377 17.32 -0.71 3.86
C TYR A 377 17.42 0.51 2.93
N SER A 378 18.62 1.08 2.84
CA SER A 378 18.94 2.21 1.96
C SER A 378 19.17 1.77 0.52
N ASN A 379 18.45 2.40 -0.42
CA ASN A 379 18.71 2.27 -1.86
C ASN A 379 19.63 3.40 -2.32
N MET A 380 20.88 3.05 -2.63
CA MET A 380 21.94 3.99 -3.03
C MET A 380 22.26 3.94 -4.54
N SER A 381 21.42 3.29 -5.35
CA SER A 381 21.71 2.98 -6.76
C SER A 381 21.96 4.24 -7.58
N ASP A 382 21.07 5.23 -7.42
CA ASP A 382 21.06 6.48 -8.20
C ASP A 382 21.63 7.68 -7.43
N GLY A 383 22.19 7.43 -6.24
CA GLY A 383 22.62 8.48 -5.31
C GLY A 383 21.52 8.86 -4.30
N VAL A 384 21.87 9.76 -3.38
CA VAL A 384 20.95 10.28 -2.35
C VAL A 384 21.03 11.80 -2.26
N TRP A 385 19.99 12.41 -1.70
CA TRP A 385 19.97 13.85 -1.48
C TRP A 385 20.45 14.13 -0.06
N TRP A 386 21.59 14.81 0.07
CA TRP A 386 22.13 15.14 1.37
C TRP A 386 22.40 16.62 1.50
N SER A 387 22.17 17.17 2.70
CA SER A 387 22.53 18.52 3.09
C SER A 387 23.35 18.45 4.37
N LYS A 388 24.46 19.18 4.39
CA LYS A 388 25.46 19.14 5.44
C LYS A 388 25.68 20.52 6.02
N LEU A 389 25.71 20.60 7.34
CA LEU A 389 26.19 21.76 8.10
C LEU A 389 27.56 21.41 8.70
N THR A 390 28.53 22.29 8.49
CA THR A 390 29.85 22.20 9.11
C THR A 390 30.06 23.40 10.01
N ALA A 391 30.48 23.15 11.27
CA ALA A 391 30.89 24.21 12.18
C ALA A 391 32.30 23.91 12.70
N ARG A 392 33.23 24.84 12.49
CA ARG A 392 34.57 24.80 13.07
C ARG A 392 34.63 25.84 14.17
N VAL A 393 34.87 25.40 15.39
CA VAL A 393 34.93 26.26 16.58
C VAL A 393 36.10 25.78 17.43
N LEU A 394 36.98 26.69 17.83
CA LEU A 394 38.23 26.42 18.53
C LEU A 394 39.08 25.40 17.75
N GLU A 395 39.32 24.23 18.35
CA GLU A 395 40.10 23.14 17.75
C GLU A 395 39.22 21.96 17.34
N ARG A 396 37.90 22.13 17.21
CA ARG A 396 36.98 21.05 16.81
C ARG A 396 36.16 21.43 15.58
N GLU A 397 35.77 20.40 14.84
CA GLU A 397 34.92 20.49 13.65
C GLU A 397 33.72 19.55 13.84
N LEU A 398 32.51 20.08 13.70
CA LEU A 398 31.21 19.38 13.69
C LEU A 398 30.77 19.16 12.25
N HIS A 399 30.37 17.94 11.90
CA HIS A 399 29.63 17.61 10.67
C HIS A 399 28.24 17.11 11.07
N TYR A 400 27.20 17.84 10.70
CA TYR A 400 25.82 17.38 10.76
C TYR A 400 25.33 17.14 9.34
N VAL A 401 24.76 15.97 9.06
CA VAL A 401 24.29 15.61 7.72
C VAL A 401 22.86 15.06 7.81
N ALA A 402 21.97 15.67 7.04
CA ALA A 402 20.61 15.20 6.79
C ALA A 402 20.55 14.56 5.39
N VAL A 403 19.94 13.38 5.29
CA VAL A 403 19.95 12.56 4.07
C VAL A 403 18.56 12.04 3.77
N VAL A 404 18.01 12.43 2.62
CA VAL A 404 16.81 11.85 2.02
C VAL A 404 17.25 10.75 1.06
N GLN A 405 16.68 9.55 1.25
CA GLN A 405 17.06 8.35 0.53
C GLN A 405 15.85 7.48 0.20
N ARG A 406 15.92 6.73 -0.90
CA ARG A 406 14.91 5.74 -1.26
C ARG A 406 15.03 4.51 -0.36
N VAL A 407 13.89 3.87 -0.07
CA VAL A 407 13.81 2.72 0.84
C VAL A 407 13.53 1.42 0.06
N GLY A 408 14.25 0.35 0.41
CA GLY A 408 14.01 -0.99 -0.12
C GLY A 408 14.70 -1.28 -1.46
N HIS A 409 14.23 -2.31 -2.18
CA HIS A 409 14.77 -2.71 -3.48
C HIS A 409 13.76 -2.41 -4.60
N GLY A 410 14.22 -1.81 -5.69
CA GLY A 410 13.36 -1.36 -6.81
C GLY A 410 12.70 0.00 -6.59
N GLU A 411 11.75 0.35 -7.46
CA GLU A 411 11.00 1.61 -7.44
C GLU A 411 9.78 1.52 -6.51
N THR A 412 10.05 1.53 -5.20
CA THR A 412 9.02 1.41 -4.15
C THR A 412 8.17 2.67 -4.02
N GLY A 413 8.69 3.82 -4.46
CA GLY A 413 8.08 5.13 -4.21
C GLY A 413 8.14 5.57 -2.74
N ILE A 414 8.96 4.91 -1.90
CA ILE A 414 9.11 5.25 -0.48
C ILE A 414 10.45 5.95 -0.27
N LEU A 415 10.41 7.08 0.44
CA LEU A 415 11.57 7.85 0.86
C LEU A 415 11.71 7.80 2.38
N ALA A 416 12.93 7.97 2.87
CA ALA A 416 13.21 8.18 4.27
C ALA A 416 14.22 9.31 4.46
N LEU A 417 14.00 10.13 5.49
CA LEU A 417 14.94 11.13 5.98
C LEU A 417 15.66 10.59 7.22
N THR A 418 16.99 10.64 7.17
CA THR A 418 17.88 10.17 8.23
C THR A 418 19.00 11.14 8.48
N PHE A 419 19.67 11.00 9.63
CA PHE A 419 20.66 11.96 10.09
C PHE A 419 21.91 11.27 10.63
N PHE A 420 23.04 11.94 10.55
CA PHE A 420 24.20 11.59 11.38
C PHE A 420 24.99 12.84 11.74
N ALA A 421 25.61 12.81 12.91
CA ALA A 421 26.47 13.89 13.36
C ALA A 421 27.77 13.37 13.96
N GLU A 422 28.87 13.96 13.55
CA GLU A 422 30.23 13.54 13.90
C GLU A 422 31.12 14.75 14.21
N SER A 423 32.09 14.57 15.10
CA SER A 423 33.10 15.58 15.44
C SER A 423 34.51 15.05 15.28
N LYS A 424 35.46 15.92 14.97
CA LYS A 424 36.90 15.64 15.05
C LYS A 424 37.66 16.84 15.60
N VAL A 425 38.88 16.62 16.07
CA VAL A 425 39.84 17.70 16.35
C VAL A 425 40.39 18.24 15.02
N ALA A 426 40.29 19.55 14.80
CA ALA A 426 40.79 20.23 13.62
C ALA A 426 42.33 20.26 13.63
N ARG A 427 42.97 19.94 12.49
CA ARG A 427 44.43 19.97 12.35
C ARG A 427 44.94 21.42 12.52
N ARG A 428 45.93 21.63 13.39
CA ARG A 428 46.74 22.84 13.37
C ARG A 428 47.71 22.78 12.19
N ASP A 429 47.62 23.74 11.27
CA ASP A 429 48.71 24.04 10.32
C ASP A 429 49.87 24.69 11.09
N LYS A 430 50.62 23.88 11.86
CA LYS A 430 51.95 24.27 12.31
C LYS A 430 52.94 23.82 11.24
N ALA A 431 53.46 24.80 10.50
CA ALA A 431 54.63 24.62 9.64
C ALA A 431 55.75 23.94 10.46
N GLY A 432 56.02 22.66 10.17
CA GLY A 432 57.19 21.95 10.68
C GLY A 432 56.98 20.68 11.51
N ALA A 433 55.77 20.14 11.70
CA ALA A 433 55.58 18.85 12.39
C ALA A 433 55.10 17.74 11.45
N SER A 434 55.99 16.79 11.17
CA SER A 434 55.72 15.56 10.43
C SER A 434 54.76 14.63 11.18
N SER A 435 53.80 14.05 10.46
CA SER A 435 53.12 12.79 10.79
C SER A 435 52.32 12.76 12.12
N GLN A 436 51.15 13.41 12.15
CA GLN A 436 50.06 12.97 13.03
C GLN A 436 49.00 12.23 12.20
N THR A 437 48.75 10.98 12.56
CA THR A 437 47.68 10.11 12.05
C THR A 437 46.33 10.85 12.12
N PRO A 438 45.47 10.80 11.09
CA PRO A 438 44.14 11.42 11.17
C PRO A 438 43.40 10.87 12.39
N GLN A 439 42.93 11.73 13.29
CA GLN A 439 42.05 11.27 14.36
C GLN A 439 40.71 10.84 13.76
N PRO A 440 40.15 9.69 14.20
CA PRO A 440 38.85 9.23 13.71
C PRO A 440 37.74 10.19 14.16
N PHE A 441 36.69 10.29 13.37
CA PHE A 441 35.49 11.03 13.75
C PHE A 441 34.81 10.35 14.96
N GLU A 442 34.45 11.16 15.95
CA GLU A 442 33.65 10.78 17.12
C GLU A 442 32.17 11.04 16.84
N ARG A 443 31.31 10.03 17.04
CA ARG A 443 29.87 10.18 16.85
C ARG A 443 29.24 10.99 17.98
N LEU A 444 28.43 11.98 17.63
CA LEU A 444 27.79 12.87 18.58
C LEU A 444 26.36 12.45 18.95
N ILE A 445 25.67 11.76 18.03
CA ILE A 445 24.30 11.29 18.22
C ILE A 445 24.16 9.80 17.87
N ARG A 446 23.22 9.12 18.51
CA ARG A 446 22.68 7.82 18.07
C ARG A 446 21.22 7.98 17.74
N LEU A 447 20.80 7.48 16.58
CA LEU A 447 19.39 7.57 16.18
C LEU A 447 18.54 6.53 16.92
N ARG A 448 17.28 6.89 17.19
CA ARG A 448 16.21 5.94 17.49
C ARG A 448 15.27 5.86 16.28
N PRO A 449 14.47 4.79 16.13
CA PRO A 449 13.49 4.70 15.04
C PRO A 449 12.52 5.90 14.96
N SER A 450 12.21 6.53 16.10
CA SER A 450 11.39 7.75 16.17
C SER A 450 12.06 9.02 15.62
N ASP A 451 13.35 8.94 15.27
CA ASP A 451 14.15 10.06 14.79
C ASP A 451 14.32 10.03 13.26
N SER A 452 13.78 9.02 12.57
CA SER A 452 13.67 8.99 11.10
C SER A 452 12.23 9.23 10.65
N VAL A 453 12.07 9.86 9.49
CA VAL A 453 10.75 10.14 8.88
C VAL A 453 10.67 9.43 7.55
N THR A 454 9.55 8.76 7.28
CA THR A 454 9.28 8.08 6.02
C THR A 454 8.21 8.86 5.25
N PHE A 455 8.36 8.93 3.93
CA PHE A 455 7.45 9.61 3.01
C PHE A 455 7.06 8.68 1.86
N LEU A 456 5.88 8.90 1.31
CA LEU A 456 5.43 8.31 0.06
C LEU A 456 5.64 9.30 -1.08
N HIS A 457 5.94 8.81 -2.27
CA HIS A 457 6.14 9.65 -3.47
C HIS A 457 4.92 10.48 -3.87
N THR A 458 3.74 10.17 -3.30
CA THR A 458 2.49 10.90 -3.49
C THR A 458 2.21 11.93 -2.38
N ASP A 459 3.04 11.98 -1.34
CA ASP A 459 2.84 12.93 -0.24
C ASP A 459 2.93 14.37 -0.76
N GLU A 460 2.03 15.24 -0.29
CA GLU A 460 2.15 16.67 -0.54
C GLU A 460 3.39 17.23 0.16
N VAL A 461 4.17 18.03 -0.57
CA VAL A 461 5.48 18.54 -0.13
C VAL A 461 5.39 19.28 1.20
N GLU A 462 4.33 20.05 1.45
CA GLU A 462 4.17 20.83 2.69
C GLU A 462 3.86 19.95 3.91
N GLU A 463 3.08 18.87 3.74
CA GLU A 463 2.83 17.91 4.82
C GLU A 463 4.11 17.12 5.15
N ALA A 464 4.80 16.65 4.11
CA ALA A 464 6.08 15.96 4.25
C ALA A 464 7.12 16.86 4.94
N TRP A 465 7.18 18.14 4.56
CA TRP A 465 8.07 19.11 5.18
C TRP A 465 7.78 19.33 6.67
N GLY A 466 6.51 19.39 7.07
CA GLY A 466 6.13 19.52 8.48
C GLY A 466 6.71 18.40 9.36
N LYS A 467 6.69 17.16 8.87
CA LYS A 467 7.28 15.99 9.56
C LYS A 467 8.81 16.06 9.55
N ALA A 468 9.41 16.44 8.43
CA ALA A 468 10.86 16.55 8.28
C ALA A 468 11.46 17.63 9.20
N LEU A 469 10.80 18.78 9.31
CA LEU A 469 11.26 19.94 10.08
C LEU A 469 11.43 19.60 11.57
N ASP A 470 10.46 18.90 12.18
CA ASP A 470 10.54 18.50 13.59
C ASP A 470 11.75 17.57 13.85
N ALA A 471 11.96 16.60 12.96
CA ALA A 471 13.07 15.66 13.06
C ALA A 471 14.45 16.35 12.87
N ILE A 472 14.56 17.29 11.93
CA ILE A 472 15.79 18.07 11.70
C ILE A 472 16.10 18.92 12.94
N ASN A 473 15.14 19.68 13.45
CA ASN A 473 15.34 20.56 14.60
C ASN A 473 15.77 19.77 15.83
N LYS A 474 15.12 18.64 16.09
CA LYS A 474 15.43 17.75 17.22
C LYS A 474 16.85 17.20 17.14
N THR A 475 17.25 16.66 15.99
CA THR A 475 18.56 16.01 15.82
C THR A 475 19.71 17.01 15.71
N LEU A 476 19.50 18.16 15.05
CA LEU A 476 20.48 19.24 14.99
C LEU A 476 20.75 19.84 16.37
N THR A 477 19.70 20.10 17.16
CA THR A 477 19.83 20.59 18.55
C THR A 477 20.65 19.64 19.40
N ALA A 478 20.36 18.33 19.34
CA ALA A 478 21.12 17.31 20.06
C ALA A 478 22.58 17.26 19.62
N SER A 479 22.85 17.47 18.33
CA SER A 479 24.20 17.44 17.75
C SER A 479 25.03 18.64 18.21
N VAL A 480 24.47 19.85 18.19
CA VAL A 480 25.14 21.07 18.64
C VAL A 480 25.41 21.01 20.15
N ALA A 481 24.45 20.55 20.96
CA ALA A 481 24.65 20.37 22.40
C ALA A 481 25.81 19.41 22.70
N SER A 482 25.81 18.23 22.08
CA SER A 482 26.87 17.22 22.21
C SER A 482 28.24 17.75 21.76
N PHE A 483 28.28 18.57 20.71
CA PHE A 483 29.49 19.21 20.22
C PHE A 483 30.08 20.24 21.21
N LEU A 484 29.22 21.03 21.85
CA LEU A 484 29.64 22.02 22.86
C LEU A 484 30.15 21.36 24.13
N ASP A 485 29.48 20.31 24.61
CA ASP A 485 29.93 19.52 25.77
C ASP A 485 31.31 18.90 25.53
N ALA A 486 31.60 18.48 24.30
CA ALA A 486 32.89 17.93 23.93
C ALA A 486 33.99 18.99 23.71
N SER A 487 33.63 20.27 23.60
CA SER A 487 34.55 21.39 23.36
C SER A 487 34.95 22.15 24.64
N GLY A 488 34.30 21.84 25.78
CA GLY A 488 34.49 22.47 27.09
C GLY A 488 35.63 21.92 27.92
#